data_AF-A0AAW2C7W6-F1
#
_entry.id   AF-A0AAW2C7W6-F1
#
_cell.length_a   1.000
_cell.length_b   1.000
_cell.length_c   1.000
_cell.angle_alpha   90.00
_cell.angle_beta   90.00
_cell.angle_gamma   90.00
#
_symmetry.space_group_name_H-M   'P 1'
#
loop_
_entity.id
_entity.type
_entity.pdbx_description
1 polymer ?
#
loop_
_entity_poly.entity_id
_entity_poly.type
_entity_poly.pdbx_seq_one_letter_code
_entity_poly.pdbx_strand_id
1 'polypeptide(L)'
;MEGLEGMWSRFSLSEEEEVGAEVSKQNEKEIHRLAGRFFTKRVLNVEAVGCMFKPLWKLIGELKIRDLGDNILVFDFEDGLDLERVLTLEPWTYDKHMVAFERAAEIEAIPMLDFNKATLWVQIHNVPEKSLT
;
A
#
# COMPACT_ATOMS: atom_id res chain seq x y z
N MET A 1 28.88 34.94 26.27
CA MET A 1 28.26 33.78 25.59
C MET A 1 27.65 34.37 24.33
N GLU A 2 28.30 34.21 23.18
CA GLU A 2 27.74 34.73 21.92
C GLU A 2 26.41 34.01 21.66
N GLY A 3 25.35 34.78 21.44
CA GLY A 3 24.04 34.23 21.11
C GLY A 3 24.07 33.53 19.76
N LEU A 4 23.10 32.65 19.51
CA LEU A 4 23.00 31.88 18.26
C LEU A 4 23.20 32.77 17.02
N GLU A 5 22.61 33.98 17.02
CA GLU A 5 22.72 34.95 15.92
C GLU A 5 24.16 35.36 15.58
N GLY A 6 25.05 35.43 16.58
CA GLY A 6 26.48 35.71 16.36
C GLY A 6 27.20 34.53 15.70
N MET A 7 26.79 33.29 16.02
CA MET A 7 27.34 32.08 15.41
C MET A 7 26.88 31.92 13.95
N TRP A 8 25.61 32.24 13.67
CA TRP A 8 25.03 32.19 12.33
C TRP A 8 25.68 33.19 11.37
N SER A 9 26.07 34.37 11.87
CA SER A 9 26.74 35.41 11.08
C SER A 9 28.16 35.03 10.60
N ARG A 10 28.75 33.98 11.19
CA ARG A 10 30.11 33.51 10.88
C ARG A 10 30.13 32.30 9.95
N PHE A 11 28.96 31.80 9.55
CA PHE A 11 28.87 30.73 8.57
C PHE A 11 29.13 31.30 7.18
N SER A 12 30.18 30.78 6.54
CA SER A 12 30.48 30.98 5.13
C SER A 12 30.58 29.61 4.49
N LEU A 13 30.00 29.44 3.32
CA LEU A 13 30.16 28.21 2.54
C LEU A 13 31.61 28.12 2.06
N SER A 14 32.15 26.90 2.02
CA SER A 14 33.40 26.63 1.30
C SER A 14 33.16 26.61 -0.21
N GLU A 15 34.22 26.76 -1.01
CA GLU A 15 34.13 26.72 -2.49
C GLU A 15 33.50 25.41 -3.00
N GLU A 16 33.70 24.31 -2.28
CA GLU A 16 33.11 23.00 -2.60
C GLU A 16 31.59 22.94 -2.28
N GLU A 17 31.14 23.66 -1.26
CA GLU A 17 29.73 23.73 -0.85
C GLU A 17 28.92 24.78 -1.64
N GLU A 18 29.59 25.79 -2.21
CA GLU A 18 28.97 26.79 -3.09
C GLU A 18 28.40 26.19 -4.38
N VAL A 19 28.95 25.06 -4.82
CA VAL A 19 28.47 24.30 -5.99
C VAL A 19 27.04 23.79 -5.77
N GLY A 20 26.60 23.68 -4.52
CA GLY A 20 25.31 23.14 -4.14
C GLY A 20 25.24 21.63 -4.32
N ALA A 21 24.38 20.96 -3.55
CA ALA A 21 24.04 19.57 -3.81
C ALA A 21 22.93 19.52 -4.87
N GLU A 22 23.14 18.74 -5.93
CA GLU A 22 22.09 18.45 -6.90
C GLU A 22 21.07 17.52 -6.22
N VAL A 23 20.06 18.12 -5.57
CA VAL A 23 18.92 17.38 -5.05
C VAL A 23 18.13 16.95 -6.29
N SER A 24 18.17 15.64 -6.59
CA SER A 24 17.34 15.04 -7.62
C SER A 24 15.92 15.57 -7.47
N LYS A 25 15.41 16.22 -8.53
CA LYS A 25 14.04 16.72 -8.62
C LYS A 25 13.13 15.67 -8.00
N GLN A 26 12.33 16.05 -7.00
CA GLN A 26 11.40 15.15 -6.34
C GLN A 26 10.72 14.30 -7.42
N ASN A 27 11.08 13.01 -7.50
CA ASN A 27 10.44 12.08 -8.41
C ASN A 27 8.95 12.24 -8.18
N GLU A 28 8.17 12.36 -9.26
CA GLU A 28 6.71 12.26 -9.17
C GLU A 28 6.41 11.06 -8.26
N LYS A 29 5.74 11.31 -7.12
CA LYS A 29 5.51 10.27 -6.11
C LYS A 29 4.95 9.05 -6.82
N GLU A 30 5.70 7.95 -6.84
CA GLU A 30 5.27 6.71 -7.47
C GLU A 30 4.05 6.20 -6.70
N ILE A 31 2.87 6.24 -7.32
CA ILE A 31 1.64 5.79 -6.68
C ILE A 31 1.52 4.29 -6.92
N HIS A 32 1.57 3.51 -5.85
CA HIS A 32 1.40 2.07 -5.92
C HIS A 32 -0.08 1.71 -5.77
N ARG A 33 -0.63 0.95 -6.72
CA ARG A 33 -2.07 0.73 -6.79
C ARG A 33 -2.44 -0.75 -6.67
N LEU A 34 -3.42 -1.00 -5.80
CA LEU A 34 -3.99 -2.31 -5.57
C LEU A 34 -5.49 -2.27 -5.84
N ALA A 35 -5.98 -3.09 -6.76
CA ALA A 35 -7.40 -3.29 -6.96
C ALA A 35 -7.87 -4.45 -6.09
N GLY A 36 -8.96 -4.26 -5.35
CA GLY A 36 -9.57 -5.27 -4.51
C GLY A 36 -11.01 -5.53 -4.92
N ARG A 37 -11.32 -6.76 -5.33
CA ARG A 37 -12.70 -7.21 -5.59
C ARG A 37 -13.28 -7.88 -4.35
N PHE A 38 -14.41 -7.36 -3.89
CA PHE A 38 -15.11 -7.85 -2.71
C PHE A 38 -16.21 -8.81 -3.16
N PHE A 39 -16.11 -10.08 -2.77
CA PHE A 39 -17.07 -11.11 -3.14
C PHE A 39 -18.32 -11.06 -2.25
N THR A 40 -19.04 -9.95 -2.31
CA THR A 40 -20.30 -9.72 -1.58
C THR A 40 -21.41 -9.28 -2.53
N LYS A 41 -22.67 -9.44 -2.09
CA LYS A 41 -23.86 -8.91 -2.79
C LYS A 41 -24.25 -7.51 -2.31
N ARG A 42 -23.66 -7.05 -1.21
CA ARG A 42 -23.97 -5.76 -0.58
C ARG A 42 -23.19 -4.65 -1.27
N VAL A 43 -23.80 -3.47 -1.35
CA VAL A 43 -23.09 -2.26 -1.79
C VAL A 43 -22.01 -1.94 -0.76
N LEU A 44 -20.79 -1.70 -1.24
CA LEU A 44 -19.67 -1.35 -0.38
C LEU A 44 -19.82 0.07 0.15
N ASN A 45 -19.49 0.26 1.43
CA ASN A 45 -19.29 1.58 1.99
C ASN A 45 -17.77 1.83 2.06
N VAL A 46 -17.28 2.71 1.20
CA VAL A 46 -15.85 3.05 1.07
C VAL A 46 -15.25 3.53 2.39
N GLU A 47 -16.00 4.34 3.14
CA GLU A 47 -15.57 4.84 4.45
C GLU A 47 -15.44 3.71 5.47
N ALA A 48 -16.41 2.80 5.51
CA ALA A 48 -16.37 1.64 6.39
C ALA A 48 -15.20 0.70 6.06
N VAL A 49 -14.95 0.45 4.78
CA VAL A 49 -13.78 -0.31 4.31
C VAL A 49 -12.49 0.37 4.74
N GLY A 50 -12.37 1.68 4.54
CA GLY A 50 -11.19 2.45 4.95
C GLY A 50 -10.96 2.42 6.46
N CYS A 51 -12.01 2.58 7.26
CA CYS A 51 -11.95 2.48 8.73
C CYS A 51 -11.51 1.09 9.21
N MET A 52 -11.84 0.02 8.47
CA MET A 52 -11.43 -1.33 8.80
C MET A 52 -9.98 -1.60 8.37
N PHE A 53 -9.63 -1.33 7.10
CA PHE A 53 -8.34 -1.74 6.56
C PHE A 53 -7.18 -0.84 6.94
N LYS A 54 -7.36 0.49 7.05
CA LYS A 54 -6.28 1.40 7.46
C LYS A 54 -5.57 0.95 8.75
N PRO A 55 -6.26 0.68 9.87
CA PRO A 55 -5.60 0.21 11.09
C PRO A 55 -5.07 -1.22 10.99
N LEU A 56 -5.75 -2.11 10.25
CA LEU A 56 -5.31 -3.50 10.07
C LEU A 56 -3.99 -3.60 9.29
N TRP A 57 -3.86 -2.80 8.24
CA TRP A 57 -2.66 -2.75 7.40
C TRP A 57 -1.51 -1.97 8.03
N LYS A 58 -1.77 -1.24 9.13
CA LYS A 58 -0.77 -0.43 9.86
C LYS A 58 0.01 0.49 8.92
N LEU A 59 -0.70 1.17 8.02
CA LEU A 59 -0.11 2.08 7.05
C LEU A 59 0.51 3.28 7.74
N ILE A 60 1.65 3.73 7.23
CA ILE A 60 2.35 4.91 7.77
C ILE A 60 1.82 6.18 7.10
N GLY A 61 1.47 6.10 5.82
CA GLY A 61 1.00 7.21 5.00
C GLY A 61 -0.52 7.27 4.82
N GLU A 62 -0.95 8.18 3.94
CA GLU A 62 -2.36 8.27 3.55
C GLU A 62 -2.75 7.14 2.60
N LEU A 63 -3.90 6.51 2.87
CA LEU A 63 -4.54 5.58 1.95
C LEU A 63 -5.72 6.27 1.27
N LYS A 64 -5.63 6.40 -0.05
CA LYS A 64 -6.73 6.89 -0.90
C LYS A 64 -7.47 5.69 -1.46
N ILE A 65 -8.80 5.70 -1.31
CA ILE A 65 -9.67 4.62 -1.77
C ILE A 65 -10.62 5.20 -2.81
N ARG A 66 -10.71 4.56 -3.98
CA ARG A 66 -11.69 4.89 -5.03
C ARG A 66 -12.61 3.71 -5.28
N ASP A 67 -13.88 4.00 -5.51
CA ASP A 67 -14.88 3.03 -5.92
C ASP A 67 -14.99 3.00 -7.44
N LEU A 68 -14.83 1.82 -8.05
CA LEU A 68 -15.00 1.60 -9.49
C LEU A 68 -16.32 0.90 -9.82
N GLY A 69 -17.17 0.63 -8.83
CA GLY A 69 -18.38 -0.17 -9.00
C GLY A 69 -18.08 -1.67 -9.06
N ASP A 70 -19.13 -2.48 -9.25
CA ASP A 70 -19.06 -3.96 -9.23
C ASP A 70 -18.34 -4.54 -7.99
N ASN A 71 -18.44 -3.84 -6.85
CA ASN A 71 -17.73 -4.18 -5.62
C ASN A 71 -16.19 -4.23 -5.79
N ILE A 72 -15.64 -3.41 -6.66
CA ILE A 72 -14.20 -3.23 -6.87
C ILE A 72 -13.79 -1.88 -6.28
N LEU A 73 -12.86 -1.92 -5.32
CA LEU A 73 -12.23 -0.72 -4.78
C LEU A 73 -10.75 -0.67 -5.15
N VAL A 74 -10.24 0.52 -5.34
CA VAL A 74 -8.85 0.79 -5.69
C VAL A 74 -8.18 1.50 -4.53
N PHE A 75 -7.07 0.94 -4.08
CA PHE A 75 -6.25 1.44 -2.99
C PHE A 75 -4.96 2.01 -3.57
N ASP A 76 -4.79 3.32 -3.43
CA ASP A 76 -3.56 4.02 -3.81
C ASP A 76 -2.70 4.18 -2.54
N PHE A 77 -1.51 3.58 -2.56
CA PHE A 77 -0.49 3.62 -1.51
C PHE A 77 0.63 4.59 -1.90
N GLU A 78 1.12 5.33 -0.92
CA GLU A 78 2.31 6.18 -1.09
C GLU A 78 3.62 5.39 -1.03
N ASP A 79 3.63 4.23 -0.37
CA ASP A 79 4.81 3.37 -0.21
C ASP A 79 4.51 1.96 -0.76
N GLY A 80 5.37 1.48 -1.66
CA GLY A 80 5.27 0.14 -2.22
C GLY A 80 5.45 -0.95 -1.16
N LEU A 81 6.23 -0.70 -0.11
CA LEU A 81 6.41 -1.64 1.00
C LEU A 81 5.11 -1.88 1.78
N ASP A 82 4.27 -0.85 1.89
CA ASP A 82 2.95 -0.98 2.48
C ASP A 82 2.06 -1.89 1.63
N LEU A 83 2.06 -1.72 0.31
CA LEU A 83 1.34 -2.60 -0.62
C LEU A 83 1.84 -4.04 -0.53
N GLU A 84 3.16 -4.26 -0.56
CA GLU A 84 3.75 -5.60 -0.47
C GLU A 84 3.39 -6.30 0.83
N ARG A 85 3.38 -5.57 1.93
CA ARG A 85 2.98 -6.09 3.24
C ARG A 85 1.51 -6.49 3.26
N VAL A 86 0.63 -5.71 2.63
CA VAL A 86 -0.79 -6.09 2.48
C VAL A 86 -0.92 -7.40 1.71
N LEU A 87 -0.24 -7.55 0.57
CA LEU A 87 -0.29 -8.78 -0.23
C LEU A 87 0.29 -10.00 0.51
N THR A 88 1.38 -9.82 1.25
CA THR A 88 2.05 -10.92 1.98
C THR A 88 1.20 -11.48 3.13
N LEU A 89 0.29 -10.66 3.67
CA LEU A 89 -0.57 -11.03 4.80
C LEU A 89 -1.96 -11.52 4.37
N GLU A 90 -2.17 -11.80 3.09
CA GLU A 90 -3.37 -12.47 2.59
C GLU A 90 -3.64 -13.81 3.28
N PRO A 91 -4.91 -14.28 3.33
CA PRO A 91 -6.11 -13.69 2.75
C PRO A 91 -6.70 -12.56 3.58
N TRP A 92 -7.37 -11.63 2.90
CA TRP A 92 -8.17 -10.60 3.54
C TRP A 92 -9.67 -10.87 3.39
N THR A 93 -10.41 -10.46 4.42
CA THR A 93 -11.88 -10.55 4.42
C THR A 93 -12.49 -9.24 4.89
N TYR A 94 -13.64 -8.89 4.33
CA TYR A 94 -14.46 -7.76 4.74
C TYR A 94 -15.88 -8.26 5.04
N ASP A 95 -16.40 -8.01 6.25
CA ASP A 95 -17.71 -8.51 6.70
C ASP A 95 -17.92 -10.01 6.39
N LYS A 96 -16.89 -10.85 6.64
CA LYS A 96 -16.86 -12.30 6.35
C LYS A 96 -16.90 -12.69 4.86
N HIS A 97 -16.79 -11.73 3.95
CA HIS A 97 -16.64 -11.97 2.52
C HIS A 97 -15.17 -11.87 2.13
N MET A 98 -14.74 -12.73 1.20
CA MET A 98 -13.36 -12.71 0.69
C MET A 98 -13.11 -11.43 -0.13
N VAL A 99 -11.88 -10.93 -0.05
CA VAL A 99 -11.36 -9.88 -0.94
C VAL A 99 -10.20 -10.48 -1.73
N ALA A 100 -10.28 -10.46 -3.06
CA ALA A 100 -9.13 -10.80 -3.91
C ALA A 100 -8.46 -9.52 -4.38
N PHE A 101 -7.13 -9.48 -4.27
CA PHE A 101 -6.33 -8.34 -4.68
C PHE A 101 -5.53 -8.64 -5.94
N GLU A 102 -5.44 -7.64 -6.81
CA GLU A 102 -4.53 -7.64 -7.96
C GLU A 102 -3.83 -6.29 -8.07
N ARG A 103 -2.54 -6.30 -8.41
CA ARG A 103 -1.79 -5.07 -8.67
C ARG A 103 -2.27 -4.46 -9.99
N ALA A 104 -2.42 -3.14 -10.00
CA ALA A 104 -2.80 -2.40 -11.20
C ALA A 104 -1.74 -1.34 -11.51
N ALA A 105 -1.22 -1.33 -12.75
CA ALA A 105 -0.34 -0.24 -13.19
C ALA A 105 -1.15 1.05 -13.39
N GLU A 106 -2.29 0.94 -14.06
CA GLU A 106 -3.17 2.05 -14.41
C GLU A 106 -4.61 1.73 -13.99
N ILE A 107 -5.43 2.76 -13.79
CA ILE A 107 -6.83 2.59 -13.35
C ILE A 107 -7.66 1.96 -14.48
N GLU A 108 -7.32 2.32 -15.71
CA GLU A 108 -7.93 1.92 -16.97
C GLU A 108 -7.78 0.41 -17.22
N ALA A 109 -6.74 -0.22 -16.65
CA ALA A 109 -6.52 -1.67 -16.76
C ALA A 109 -7.39 -2.48 -15.78
N ILE A 110 -7.91 -1.86 -14.72
CA ILE A 110 -8.61 -2.57 -13.63
C ILE A 110 -9.87 -3.31 -14.10
N PRO A 111 -10.72 -2.76 -14.99
CA PRO A 111 -11.87 -3.49 -15.52
C PRO A 111 -11.51 -4.77 -16.30
N MET A 112 -10.26 -4.94 -16.72
CA MET A 112 -9.77 -6.13 -17.41
C MET A 112 -9.18 -7.20 -16.47
N LEU A 113 -9.10 -6.91 -15.17
CA LEU A 113 -8.58 -7.86 -14.17
C LEU A 113 -9.65 -8.91 -13.81
N ASP A 114 -9.25 -10.17 -13.71
CA ASP A 114 -10.17 -11.29 -13.51
C ASP A 114 -10.53 -11.51 -12.02
N PHE A 115 -9.63 -11.17 -11.09
CA PHE A 115 -9.75 -11.43 -9.65
C PHE A 115 -10.03 -12.91 -9.34
N ASN A 116 -9.44 -13.82 -10.13
CA ASN A 116 -9.77 -15.26 -10.10
C ASN A 116 -8.89 -16.09 -9.17
N LYS A 117 -7.96 -15.46 -8.46
CA LYS A 117 -7.03 -16.11 -7.52
C LYS A 117 -7.03 -15.38 -6.19
N ALA A 118 -6.81 -16.12 -5.12
CA ALA A 118 -6.56 -15.59 -3.78
C ALA A 118 -5.62 -16.54 -3.02
N THR A 119 -4.74 -15.97 -2.19
CA THR A 119 -3.85 -16.74 -1.33
C THR A 119 -4.59 -17.12 -0.05
N LEU A 120 -4.56 -18.39 0.35
CA LEU A 120 -5.27 -18.90 1.53
C LEU A 120 -4.32 -19.70 2.42
N TRP A 121 -4.45 -19.56 3.74
CA TRP A 121 -3.78 -20.47 4.69
C TRP A 121 -4.57 -21.77 4.79
N VAL A 122 -3.92 -22.89 4.47
CA VAL A 122 -4.51 -24.22 4.55
C VAL A 122 -3.80 -25.01 5.63
N GLN A 123 -4.55 -25.50 6.61
CA GLN A 123 -4.06 -26.44 7.61
C GLN A 123 -4.33 -27.87 7.14
N ILE A 124 -3.27 -28.65 6.92
CA ILE A 124 -3.38 -30.05 6.52
C ILE A 124 -3.27 -30.92 7.77
N HIS A 125 -4.27 -31.77 8.01
CA HIS A 125 -4.31 -32.69 9.14
C HIS A 125 -3.99 -34.11 8.70
N ASN A 126 -3.51 -34.94 9.64
CA ASN A 126 -3.22 -36.36 9.43
C ASN A 126 -2.27 -36.65 8.26
N VAL A 127 -1.27 -35.79 8.05
CA VAL A 127 -0.23 -36.03 7.04
C VAL A 127 0.59 -37.25 7.45
N PRO A 128 0.71 -38.30 6.61
CA PRO A 128 1.54 -39.46 6.93
C PRO A 128 3.00 -39.06 7.15
N GLU A 129 3.66 -39.65 8.17
CA GLU A 129 5.05 -39.31 8.52
C GLU A 129 6.01 -39.46 7.32
N LYS A 130 5.76 -40.44 6.45
CA LYS A 130 6.56 -40.69 5.24
C LYS A 130 6.47 -39.58 4.19
N SER A 131 5.50 -38.68 4.28
CA SER A 131 5.32 -37.55 3.37
C SER A 131 6.01 -36.27 3.85
N LEU A 132 6.61 -36.28 5.05
CA LEU A 132 7.30 -35.14 5.66
C LEU A 132 8.83 -35.17 5.47
N THR A 133 9.35 -36.10 4.66
CA THR A 133 10.79 -36.30 4.37
C THR A 133 11.07 -36.10 2.90
#